data_AF-A0A8J1TRG3-F1
#
_entry.id   AF-A0A8J1TRG3-F1
#
_cell.length_a   1.000
_cell.length_b   1.000
_cell.length_c   1.000
_cell.angle_alpha   90.00
_cell.angle_beta   90.00
_cell.angle_gamma   90.00
#
_symmetry.space_group_name_H-M   'P 1'
#
loop_
_entity.id
_entity.type
_entity.pdbx_description
1 polymer ?
#
loop_
_entity_poly.entity_id
_entity_poly.type
_entity_poly.pdbx_seq_one_letter_code
_entity_poly.pdbx_strand_id
1 'polypeptide(L)'
;NWEDVAPIRHVMNIKSGDRLFTIASCGANAMTLLLDDPAEVVALDLSIPQLHLAKLQAACTKHLSYKEFIDFTGIDRENVKPQERIRIYNAIKLALERPTQEYWDSRIEAVEFGVMHCGEFETKIRTAAEDFFFVALDQADIKRFISMGDDMKEQSEFFENVMNTKHFRRAMKKFVHRFMFDFNYSIIPDVDYPTFYGRRMEEICKTIPAKRNHCIEYMLTGGYSGKYNLRDYQLKENFQILKERVNRMQWVQGELTDWLGKYPLSKQPMFDGVCVSNVTDWLTYENHNSVIRSAGKICKPGGRIVFWNLKGMPKDWPREMVDSVIKVEHKLEADSVKYDRMPWWEPLRVATVL
;
A
#
# COMPACT_ATOMS: atom_id res chain seq x y z
N ASN A 1 -3.09 2.99 3.15
CA ASN A 1 -2.44 1.75 2.63
C ASN A 1 -1.08 1.55 3.30
N TRP A 2 -0.82 0.33 3.79
CA TRP A 2 0.32 -0.09 4.63
C TRP A 2 1.47 -0.75 3.88
N GLU A 3 1.30 -0.93 2.58
CA GLU A 3 2.21 -1.72 1.76
C GLU A 3 2.86 -0.82 0.72
N ASP A 4 4.11 -1.10 0.44
CA ASP A 4 4.76 -0.59 -0.76
C ASP A 4 4.45 -1.52 -1.93
N VAL A 5 4.03 -0.95 -3.05
CA VAL A 5 3.75 -1.71 -4.27
C VAL A 5 5.01 -1.97 -5.10
N ALA A 6 6.11 -1.25 -4.83
CA ALA A 6 7.35 -1.41 -5.58
C ALA A 6 7.90 -2.86 -5.55
N PRO A 7 7.94 -3.56 -4.39
CA PRO A 7 8.27 -4.99 -4.34
C PRO A 7 7.34 -5.84 -5.20
N ILE A 8 6.02 -5.60 -5.13
CA ILE A 8 5.03 -6.36 -5.91
C ILE A 8 5.29 -6.19 -7.40
N ARG A 9 5.47 -4.95 -7.90
CA ARG A 9 5.75 -4.70 -9.33
C ARG A 9 7.04 -5.38 -9.79
N HIS A 10 8.08 -5.34 -8.95
CA HIS A 10 9.35 -6.00 -9.23
C HIS A 10 9.17 -7.53 -9.38
N VAL A 11 8.49 -8.17 -8.42
CA VAL A 11 8.36 -9.63 -8.39
C VAL A 11 7.18 -10.16 -9.20
N MET A 12 6.26 -9.34 -9.68
CA MET A 12 5.13 -9.82 -10.51
C MET A 12 5.50 -9.95 -11.99
N ASN A 13 6.52 -9.23 -12.48
CA ASN A 13 6.95 -9.27 -13.89
C ASN A 13 5.80 -9.06 -14.90
N ILE A 14 4.96 -8.08 -14.60
CA ILE A 14 3.77 -7.73 -15.40
C ILE A 14 4.19 -7.38 -16.84
N LYS A 15 3.44 -7.91 -17.81
CA LYS A 15 3.59 -7.67 -19.24
C LYS A 15 2.37 -6.98 -19.83
N SER A 16 2.59 -6.30 -20.95
CA SER A 16 1.49 -5.77 -21.76
C SER A 16 0.54 -6.89 -22.16
N GLY A 17 -0.74 -6.73 -21.84
CA GLY A 17 -1.77 -7.74 -22.10
C GLY A 17 -2.14 -8.62 -20.90
N ASP A 18 -1.37 -8.55 -19.81
CA ASP A 18 -1.63 -9.37 -18.63
C ASP A 18 -2.94 -9.01 -17.94
N ARG A 19 -3.56 -10.01 -17.32
CA ARG A 19 -4.70 -9.83 -16.41
C ARG A 19 -4.27 -10.12 -15.00
N LEU A 20 -4.48 -9.17 -14.10
CA LEU A 20 -4.04 -9.26 -12.71
C LEU A 20 -5.23 -9.39 -11.75
N PHE A 21 -5.06 -10.19 -10.71
CA PHE A 21 -5.95 -10.22 -9.55
C PHE A 21 -5.20 -9.65 -8.33
N THR A 22 -5.83 -8.73 -7.59
CA THR A 22 -5.24 -8.17 -6.36
C THR A 22 -6.31 -7.85 -5.32
N ILE A 23 -5.90 -7.66 -4.07
CA ILE A 23 -6.73 -6.98 -3.06
C ILE A 23 -6.78 -5.48 -3.39
N ALA A 24 -7.95 -4.85 -3.26
CA ALA A 24 -8.13 -3.45 -3.61
C ALA A 24 -7.43 -2.52 -2.60
N SER A 25 -7.65 -2.68 -1.30
CA SER A 25 -6.98 -1.93 -0.23
C SER A 25 -7.02 -0.40 -0.48
N CYS A 26 -8.24 0.13 -0.62
CA CYS A 26 -8.51 1.51 -1.04
C CYS A 26 -7.98 1.91 -2.43
N GLY A 27 -7.51 0.97 -3.25
CA GLY A 27 -7.16 1.14 -4.66
C GLY A 27 -5.73 1.60 -4.96
N ALA A 28 -4.94 2.04 -3.98
CA ALA A 28 -3.63 2.64 -4.23
C ALA A 28 -2.64 1.68 -4.91
N ASN A 29 -2.46 0.47 -4.36
CA ASN A 29 -1.58 -0.54 -4.96
C ASN A 29 -2.14 -1.04 -6.28
N ALA A 30 -3.44 -1.37 -6.30
CA ALA A 30 -4.12 -1.88 -7.49
C ALA A 30 -4.01 -0.91 -8.69
N MET A 31 -4.21 0.40 -8.48
CA MET A 31 -4.04 1.41 -9.53
C MET A 31 -2.59 1.54 -9.97
N THR A 32 -1.62 1.37 -9.06
CA THR A 32 -0.21 1.46 -9.43
C THR A 32 0.21 0.34 -10.40
N LEU A 33 -0.40 -0.85 -10.30
CA LEU A 33 -0.13 -1.95 -11.24
C LEU A 33 -0.45 -1.59 -12.70
N LEU A 34 -1.32 -0.61 -12.96
CA LEU A 34 -1.62 -0.13 -14.31
C LEU A 34 -0.42 0.53 -15.01
N LEU A 35 0.60 0.95 -14.26
CA LEU A 35 1.81 1.54 -14.83
C LEU A 35 2.59 0.53 -15.68
N ASP A 36 2.47 -0.76 -15.38
CA ASP A 36 3.14 -1.84 -16.11
C ASP A 36 2.33 -2.38 -17.31
N ASP A 37 1.32 -1.62 -17.75
CA ASP A 37 0.47 -1.86 -18.93
C ASP A 37 -0.34 -3.18 -18.97
N PRO A 38 -0.88 -3.69 -17.84
CA PRO A 38 -1.79 -4.83 -17.90
C PRO A 38 -3.04 -4.50 -18.73
N ALA A 39 -3.64 -5.52 -19.35
CA ALA A 39 -4.93 -5.39 -20.01
C ALA A 39 -6.05 -5.13 -19.00
N GLU A 40 -5.96 -5.70 -17.80
CA GLU A 40 -6.99 -5.62 -16.76
C GLU A 40 -6.39 -5.83 -15.37
N VAL A 41 -6.92 -5.11 -14.38
CA VAL A 41 -6.65 -5.36 -12.96
C VAL A 41 -7.97 -5.54 -12.23
N VAL A 42 -8.22 -6.77 -11.78
CA VAL A 42 -9.36 -7.12 -10.94
C VAL A 42 -8.96 -6.97 -9.48
N ALA A 43 -9.61 -6.03 -8.80
CA ALA A 43 -9.31 -5.65 -7.42
C ALA A 43 -10.49 -6.03 -6.50
N LEU A 44 -10.28 -7.02 -5.63
CA LEU A 44 -11.28 -7.52 -4.69
C LEU A 44 -11.15 -6.83 -3.33
N ASP A 45 -12.27 -6.48 -2.70
CA ASP A 45 -12.27 -6.06 -1.30
C ASP A 45 -13.56 -6.50 -0.59
N LEU A 46 -13.45 -6.79 0.69
CA LEU A 46 -14.60 -7.02 1.56
C LEU A 46 -15.21 -5.69 2.01
N SER A 47 -14.38 -4.65 2.15
CA SER A 47 -14.76 -3.37 2.73
C SER A 47 -15.41 -2.44 1.71
N ILE A 48 -16.72 -2.22 1.85
CA ILE A 48 -17.49 -1.27 1.05
C ILE A 48 -16.89 0.16 1.12
N PRO A 49 -16.55 0.72 2.30
CA PRO A 49 -15.86 2.01 2.38
C PRO A 49 -14.57 2.09 1.56
N GLN A 50 -13.74 1.05 1.58
CA GLN A 50 -12.48 1.05 0.84
C GLN A 50 -12.73 1.02 -0.67
N LEU A 51 -13.74 0.27 -1.14
CA LEU A 51 -14.15 0.28 -2.54
C LEU A 51 -14.69 1.63 -2.99
N HIS A 52 -15.47 2.33 -2.15
CA HIS A 52 -15.93 3.68 -2.47
C HIS A 52 -14.77 4.68 -2.59
N LEU A 53 -13.73 4.55 -1.77
CA LEU A 53 -12.52 5.36 -1.88
C LEU A 53 -11.68 5.00 -3.13
N ALA A 54 -11.58 3.72 -3.47
CA ALA A 54 -10.90 3.27 -4.68
C ALA A 54 -11.60 3.80 -5.94
N LYS A 55 -12.93 3.65 -6.02
CA LYS A 55 -13.77 4.15 -7.12
C LYS A 55 -13.72 5.66 -7.25
N LEU A 56 -13.74 6.40 -6.14
CA LEU A 56 -13.58 7.86 -6.15
C LEU A 56 -12.22 8.26 -6.72
N GLN A 57 -11.12 7.67 -6.24
CA GLN A 57 -9.78 7.97 -6.75
C GLN A 57 -9.63 7.62 -8.25
N ALA A 58 -10.24 6.52 -8.69
CA ALA A 58 -10.28 6.14 -10.10
C ALA A 58 -11.01 7.20 -10.95
N ALA A 59 -12.17 7.67 -10.49
CA ALA A 59 -12.92 8.74 -11.15
C ALA A 59 -12.14 10.07 -11.17
N CYS A 60 -11.50 10.45 -10.06
CA CYS A 60 -10.63 11.62 -10.00
C CYS A 60 -9.50 11.52 -11.03
N THR A 61 -8.83 10.37 -11.10
CA THR A 61 -7.74 10.12 -12.07
C THR A 61 -8.25 10.23 -13.50
N LYS A 62 -9.47 9.73 -13.78
CA LYS A 62 -10.04 9.76 -15.13
C LYS A 62 -10.46 11.15 -15.57
N HIS A 63 -11.04 11.95 -14.68
CA HIS A 63 -11.75 13.17 -15.05
C HIS A 63 -10.98 14.45 -14.75
N LEU A 64 -10.10 14.45 -13.74
CA LEU A 64 -9.42 15.66 -13.28
C LEU A 64 -8.10 15.90 -14.01
N SER A 65 -7.63 17.15 -13.96
CA SER A 65 -6.21 17.44 -14.16
C SER A 65 -5.38 16.93 -12.98
N TYR A 66 -4.06 16.80 -13.17
CA TYR A 66 -3.17 16.39 -12.09
C TYR A 66 -3.26 17.31 -10.88
N LYS A 67 -3.34 18.64 -11.11
CA LYS A 67 -3.44 19.62 -10.03
C LYS A 67 -4.72 19.42 -9.23
N GLU A 68 -5.86 19.32 -9.90
CA GLU A 68 -7.15 19.08 -9.24
C GLU A 68 -7.17 17.75 -8.49
N PHE A 69 -6.53 16.70 -9.02
CA PHE A 69 -6.38 15.42 -8.30
C PHE A 69 -5.60 15.59 -6.99
N ILE A 70 -4.44 16.27 -7.01
CA ILE A 70 -3.65 16.53 -5.80
C ILE A 70 -4.40 17.42 -4.81
N ASP A 71 -5.03 18.49 -5.29
CA ASP A 71 -5.82 19.40 -4.46
C ASP A 71 -6.98 18.67 -3.77
N PHE A 72 -7.69 17.82 -4.53
CA PHE A 72 -8.84 17.05 -4.07
C PHE A 72 -8.47 16.01 -3.00
N THR A 73 -7.39 15.27 -3.22
CA THR A 73 -6.96 14.19 -2.32
C THR A 73 -6.61 14.68 -0.90
N GLY A 74 -6.28 15.97 -0.76
CA GLY A 74 -5.86 16.57 0.50
C GLY A 74 -4.39 16.39 0.82
N ILE A 75 -3.58 15.93 -0.15
CA ILE A 75 -2.12 15.83 -0.03
C ILE A 75 -1.51 17.19 0.28
N ASP A 76 -1.98 18.25 -0.38
CA ASP A 76 -1.56 19.63 -0.13
C ASP A 76 -2.53 20.35 0.82
N ARG A 77 -2.73 19.78 2.01
CA ARG A 77 -3.78 20.21 2.96
C ARG A 77 -3.61 21.67 3.40
N GLU A 78 -2.38 22.15 3.55
CA GLU A 78 -2.08 23.48 4.07
C GLU A 78 -2.36 24.59 3.04
N ASN A 79 -2.19 24.30 1.75
CA ASN A 79 -2.32 25.31 0.70
C ASN A 79 -3.69 25.29 -0.01
N VAL A 80 -4.49 24.22 0.18
CA VAL A 80 -5.80 24.05 -0.47
C VAL A 80 -6.95 24.18 0.53
N LYS A 81 -7.82 25.16 0.31
CA LYS A 81 -9.00 25.42 1.14
C LYS A 81 -10.04 24.29 1.02
N PRO A 82 -10.76 23.94 2.11
CA PRO A 82 -11.81 22.91 2.07
C PRO A 82 -12.86 23.11 0.97
N GLN A 83 -13.28 24.35 0.72
CA GLN A 83 -14.29 24.70 -0.29
C GLN A 83 -13.84 24.34 -1.72
N GLU A 84 -12.53 24.36 -1.99
CA GLU A 84 -12.00 23.98 -3.30
C GLU A 84 -12.15 22.47 -3.53
N ARG A 85 -11.96 21.65 -2.49
CA ARG A 85 -12.20 20.20 -2.57
C ARG A 85 -13.67 19.88 -2.81
N ILE A 86 -14.59 20.61 -2.16
CA ILE A 86 -16.04 20.50 -2.42
C ILE A 86 -16.36 20.88 -3.87
N ARG A 87 -15.78 21.98 -4.38
CA ARG A 87 -15.96 22.42 -5.77
C ARG A 87 -15.53 21.32 -6.74
N ILE A 88 -14.35 20.74 -6.53
CA ILE A 88 -13.82 19.65 -7.36
C ILE A 88 -14.72 18.41 -7.26
N TYR A 89 -15.15 18.02 -6.05
CA TYR A 89 -16.08 16.90 -5.85
C TYR A 89 -17.38 17.09 -6.65
N ASN A 90 -18.00 18.26 -6.53
CA ASN A 90 -19.24 18.56 -7.25
C ASN A 90 -19.08 18.50 -8.77
N ALA A 91 -17.89 18.78 -9.30
CA ALA A 91 -17.58 18.66 -10.71
C ALA A 91 -17.47 17.20 -11.20
N ILE A 92 -17.14 16.25 -10.32
CA ILE A 92 -16.92 14.83 -10.69
C ILE A 92 -17.99 13.87 -10.19
N LYS A 93 -18.81 14.26 -9.20
CA LYS A 93 -19.70 13.32 -8.49
C LYS A 93 -20.70 12.60 -9.40
N LEU A 94 -21.11 13.23 -10.51
CA LEU A 94 -22.02 12.62 -11.50
C LEU A 94 -21.34 11.58 -12.38
N ALA A 95 -20.01 11.49 -12.37
CA ALA A 95 -19.26 10.41 -13.02
C ALA A 95 -19.11 9.18 -12.10
N LEU A 96 -19.49 9.27 -10.83
CA LEU A 96 -19.47 8.14 -9.90
C LEU A 96 -20.71 7.27 -10.08
N GLU A 97 -20.56 5.98 -9.84
CA GLU A 97 -21.72 5.10 -9.66
C GLU A 97 -22.56 5.59 -8.47
N ARG A 98 -23.88 5.51 -8.60
CA ARG A 98 -24.83 6.02 -7.61
C ARG A 98 -24.52 5.63 -6.15
N PRO A 99 -24.21 4.35 -5.81
CA PRO A 99 -23.88 4.00 -4.42
C PRO A 99 -22.61 4.71 -3.91
N THR A 100 -21.61 4.92 -4.77
CA THR A 100 -20.39 5.64 -4.41
C THR A 100 -20.64 7.13 -4.25
N GLN A 101 -21.47 7.71 -5.11
CA GLN A 101 -21.90 9.09 -4.97
C GLN A 101 -22.65 9.30 -3.65
N GLU A 102 -23.66 8.46 -3.35
CA GLU A 102 -24.45 8.56 -2.12
C GLU A 102 -23.57 8.42 -0.86
N TYR A 103 -22.58 7.52 -0.89
CA TYR A 103 -21.61 7.34 0.21
C TYR A 103 -20.79 8.62 0.51
N TRP A 104 -20.36 9.34 -0.53
CA TRP A 104 -19.53 10.55 -0.40
C TRP A 104 -20.37 11.81 -0.20
N ASP A 105 -21.57 11.89 -0.77
CA ASP A 105 -22.55 12.95 -0.50
C ASP A 105 -22.90 12.97 1.00
N SER A 106 -23.01 11.81 1.64
CA SER A 106 -23.23 11.70 3.09
C SER A 106 -21.98 11.93 3.94
N ARG A 107 -20.82 12.20 3.34
CA ARG A 107 -19.50 12.36 4.00
C ARG A 107 -18.74 13.57 3.46
N ILE A 108 -19.47 14.66 3.22
CA ILE A 108 -18.87 15.87 2.65
C ILE A 108 -17.75 16.44 3.53
N GLU A 109 -17.82 16.26 4.85
CA GLU A 109 -16.77 16.63 5.80
C GLU A 109 -15.45 15.88 5.53
N ALA A 110 -15.51 14.61 5.10
CA ALA A 110 -14.32 13.85 4.73
C ALA A 110 -13.72 14.36 3.40
N VAL A 111 -14.57 14.80 2.47
CA VAL A 111 -14.15 15.46 1.23
C VAL A 111 -13.49 16.80 1.53
N GLU A 112 -14.10 17.60 2.40
CA GLU A 112 -13.57 18.87 2.90
C GLU A 112 -12.22 18.69 3.60
N PHE A 113 -12.07 17.64 4.39
CA PHE A 113 -10.83 17.34 5.09
C PHE A 113 -9.71 16.88 4.15
N GLY A 114 -10.07 16.15 3.08
CA GLY A 114 -9.13 15.47 2.19
C GLY A 114 -9.22 13.97 2.37
N VAL A 115 -9.77 13.29 1.36
CA VAL A 115 -10.16 11.87 1.42
C VAL A 115 -9.01 10.91 1.69
N MET A 116 -7.75 11.33 1.46
CA MET A 116 -6.59 10.50 1.78
C MET A 116 -6.28 10.42 3.27
N HIS A 117 -6.81 11.34 4.08
CA HIS A 117 -6.51 11.42 5.51
C HIS A 117 -7.67 10.98 6.41
N CYS A 118 -8.81 10.60 5.82
CA CYS A 118 -10.02 10.20 6.55
C CYS A 118 -10.02 8.73 6.99
N GLY A 119 -8.99 7.96 6.59
CA GLY A 119 -8.85 6.56 6.99
C GLY A 119 -8.47 6.41 8.47
N GLU A 120 -8.87 5.28 9.06
CA GLU A 120 -8.52 4.91 10.42
C GLU A 120 -6.99 4.76 10.55
N PHE A 121 -6.34 4.17 9.55
CA PHE A 121 -4.89 4.06 9.52
C PHE A 121 -4.22 5.42 9.56
N GLU A 122 -4.60 6.27 8.61
CA GLU A 122 -4.02 7.59 8.43
C GLU A 122 -4.21 8.47 9.66
N THR A 123 -5.31 8.28 10.40
CA THR A 123 -5.58 8.96 11.68
C THR A 123 -4.70 8.43 12.82
N LYS A 124 -4.55 7.11 12.95
CA LYS A 124 -3.70 6.48 13.96
C LYS A 124 -2.21 6.85 13.78
N ILE A 125 -1.71 6.84 12.55
CA ILE A 125 -0.32 7.26 12.29
C ILE A 125 -0.11 8.74 12.59
N ARG A 126 -1.04 9.61 12.17
CA ARG A 126 -0.93 11.06 12.41
C ARG A 126 -0.86 11.38 13.91
N THR A 127 -1.79 10.82 14.68
CA THR A 127 -1.79 11.01 16.14
C THR A 127 -0.55 10.41 16.80
N ALA A 128 -0.04 9.26 16.33
CA ALA A 128 1.20 8.68 16.85
C ALA A 128 2.44 9.52 16.49
N ALA A 129 2.47 10.15 15.31
CA ALA A 129 3.55 11.06 14.92
C ALA A 129 3.57 12.32 15.80
N GLU A 130 2.39 12.92 16.04
CA GLU A 130 2.20 14.07 16.93
C GLU A 130 2.64 13.75 18.37
N ASP A 131 2.21 12.60 18.91
CA ASP A 131 2.49 12.23 20.31
C ASP A 131 3.95 11.83 20.57
N PHE A 132 4.66 11.32 19.56
CA PHE A 132 5.99 10.74 19.75
C PHE A 132 7.10 11.44 18.97
N PHE A 133 6.94 11.65 17.67
CA PHE A 133 8.02 12.21 16.85
C PHE A 133 8.10 13.73 16.97
N PHE A 134 6.96 14.44 17.06
CA PHE A 134 6.98 15.90 17.21
C PHE A 134 7.51 16.36 18.58
N VAL A 135 7.46 15.47 19.56
CA VAL A 135 8.04 15.69 20.89
C VAL A 135 9.53 15.32 20.92
N ALA A 136 9.95 14.35 20.12
CA ALA A 136 11.31 13.80 20.18
C ALA A 136 12.29 14.43 19.19
N LEU A 137 11.81 15.11 18.16
CA LEU A 137 12.58 15.69 17.06
C LEU A 137 12.17 17.14 16.80
N ASP A 138 13.13 17.96 16.38
CA ASP A 138 12.85 19.30 15.88
C ASP A 138 12.13 19.22 14.51
N GLN A 139 11.12 20.06 14.31
CA GLN A 139 10.34 20.08 13.06
C GLN A 139 11.18 20.53 11.86
N ALA A 140 12.16 21.40 12.06
CA ALA A 140 13.11 21.78 11.02
C ALA A 140 14.02 20.61 10.63
N ASP A 141 14.42 19.77 11.59
CA ASP A 141 15.22 18.56 11.31
C ASP A 141 14.42 17.49 10.58
N ILE A 142 13.14 17.26 10.96
CA ILE A 142 12.24 16.38 10.20
C ILE A 142 12.12 16.89 8.76
N LYS A 143 11.82 18.18 8.59
CA LYS A 143 11.67 18.80 7.27
C LYS A 143 12.95 18.73 6.44
N ARG A 144 14.11 18.94 7.08
CA ARG A 144 15.41 18.78 6.43
C ARG A 144 15.58 17.36 5.96
N PHE A 145 15.39 16.37 6.84
CA PHE A 145 15.56 14.94 6.52
C PHE A 145 14.70 14.49 5.33
N ILE A 146 13.39 14.75 5.36
CA ILE A 146 12.47 14.32 4.28
C ILE A 146 12.73 15.03 2.94
N SER A 147 13.49 16.13 2.94
CA SER A 147 13.84 16.90 1.74
C SER A 147 15.29 16.78 1.31
N MET A 148 16.10 15.96 2.00
CA MET A 148 17.51 15.73 1.66
C MET A 148 17.68 15.18 0.24
N GLY A 149 18.82 15.45 -0.39
CA GLY A 149 19.15 14.92 -1.71
C GLY A 149 19.37 13.41 -1.73
N ASP A 150 19.83 12.89 -2.87
CA ASP A 150 20.12 11.46 -3.04
C ASP A 150 21.52 11.05 -2.48
N ASP A 151 22.22 11.92 -1.75
CA ASP A 151 23.48 11.58 -1.08
C ASP A 151 23.20 10.78 0.20
N MET A 152 23.32 9.46 0.08
CA MET A 152 23.07 8.54 1.19
C MET A 152 24.09 8.66 2.32
N LYS A 153 25.31 9.14 2.05
CA LYS A 153 26.30 9.38 3.10
C LYS A 153 25.86 10.57 3.94
N GLU A 154 25.50 11.68 3.30
CA GLU A 154 24.98 12.86 4.00
C GLU A 154 23.72 12.50 4.82
N GLN A 155 22.77 11.78 4.22
CA GLN A 155 21.54 11.37 4.90
C GLN A 155 21.82 10.45 6.10
N SER A 156 22.71 9.46 5.93
CA SER A 156 23.09 8.55 7.02
C SER A 156 23.80 9.29 8.16
N GLU A 157 24.71 10.22 7.84
CA GLU A 157 25.39 11.05 8.84
C GLU A 157 24.42 11.98 9.56
N PHE A 158 23.46 12.57 8.84
CA PHE A 158 22.42 13.41 9.44
C PHE A 158 21.51 12.58 10.35
N PHE A 159 21.04 11.42 9.89
CA PHE A 159 20.22 10.55 10.72
C PHE A 159 20.96 10.14 12.00
N GLU A 160 22.22 9.71 11.89
CA GLU A 160 22.98 9.23 13.05
C GLU A 160 23.30 10.36 14.05
N ASN A 161 23.74 11.51 13.55
CA ASN A 161 24.25 12.58 14.41
C ASN A 161 23.16 13.56 14.89
N VAL A 162 22.04 13.67 14.17
CA VAL A 162 20.97 14.64 14.47
C VAL A 162 19.69 13.94 14.91
N MET A 163 19.21 12.95 14.17
CA MET A 163 17.91 12.32 14.45
C MET A 163 17.97 11.17 15.47
N ASN A 164 19.00 10.31 15.45
CA ASN A 164 19.10 9.07 16.24
C ASN A 164 19.45 9.32 17.72
N THR A 165 18.71 10.20 18.36
CA THR A 165 18.88 10.55 19.77
C THR A 165 18.22 9.51 20.69
N LYS A 166 18.55 9.54 21.99
CA LYS A 166 17.85 8.72 23.00
C LYS A 166 16.34 8.98 23.05
N HIS A 167 15.91 10.20 22.74
CA HIS A 167 14.50 10.58 22.71
C HIS A 167 13.82 9.99 21.49
N PHE A 168 14.45 10.09 20.31
CA PHE A 168 13.97 9.44 19.09
C PHE A 168 13.85 7.92 19.26
N ARG A 169 14.88 7.25 19.79
CA ARG A 169 14.82 5.80 20.04
C ARG A 169 13.68 5.41 20.99
N ARG A 170 13.41 6.22 22.02
CA ARG A 170 12.26 5.99 22.92
C ARG A 170 10.93 6.26 22.22
N ALA A 171 10.84 7.31 21.41
CA ALA A 171 9.67 7.64 20.61
C ALA A 171 9.36 6.52 19.62
N MET A 172 10.35 6.00 18.91
CA MET A 172 10.21 4.87 17.99
C MET A 172 9.66 3.63 18.71
N LYS A 173 10.19 3.28 19.89
CA LYS A 173 9.66 2.15 20.67
C LYS A 173 8.19 2.35 21.06
N LYS A 174 7.81 3.55 21.49
CA LYS A 174 6.42 3.89 21.82
C LYS A 174 5.51 3.87 20.58
N PHE A 175 6.00 4.41 19.47
CA PHE A 175 5.30 4.42 18.18
C PHE A 175 4.99 2.99 17.73
N VAL A 176 6.00 2.11 17.70
CA VAL A 176 5.81 0.69 17.37
C VAL A 176 4.83 0.03 18.33
N HIS A 177 4.98 0.22 19.64
CA HIS A 177 4.07 -0.39 20.61
C HIS A 177 2.61 0.05 20.38
N ARG A 178 2.38 1.36 20.22
CA ARG A 178 1.04 1.89 19.92
C ARG A 178 0.51 1.37 18.60
N PHE A 179 1.32 1.35 17.56
CA PHE A 179 0.96 0.81 16.25
C PHE A 179 0.54 -0.67 16.37
N MET A 180 1.32 -1.51 17.02
CA MET A 180 0.97 -2.93 17.18
C MET A 180 -0.31 -3.12 17.99
N PHE A 181 -0.54 -2.29 19.00
CA PHE A 181 -1.78 -2.28 19.77
C PHE A 181 -2.98 -1.82 18.94
N ASP A 182 -2.87 -0.67 18.28
CA ASP A 182 -3.96 -0.02 17.53
C ASP A 182 -4.47 -0.90 16.39
N PHE A 183 -3.61 -1.74 15.81
CA PHE A 183 -3.98 -2.66 14.73
C PHE A 183 -4.07 -4.12 15.20
N ASN A 184 -4.14 -4.32 16.51
CA ASN A 184 -4.36 -5.61 17.16
C ASN A 184 -3.36 -6.71 16.73
N TYR A 185 -2.13 -6.32 16.43
CA TYR A 185 -1.03 -7.24 16.11
C TYR A 185 -0.24 -7.67 17.35
N SER A 186 -0.52 -7.08 18.51
CA SER A 186 0.08 -7.42 19.81
C SER A 186 -0.26 -8.84 20.33
N ILE A 187 -0.83 -9.71 19.48
CA ILE A 187 -1.27 -11.06 19.84
C ILE A 187 -0.18 -12.11 19.63
N ILE A 188 0.91 -11.84 18.89
CA ILE A 188 1.93 -12.86 18.62
C ILE A 188 2.93 -12.90 19.78
N PRO A 189 2.94 -13.98 20.59
CA PRO A 189 3.89 -14.11 21.68
C PRO A 189 5.34 -14.15 21.15
N ASP A 190 6.29 -13.69 21.97
CA ASP A 190 7.74 -13.80 21.72
C ASP A 190 8.33 -12.98 20.56
N VAL A 191 7.57 -12.03 19.98
CA VAL A 191 8.11 -11.10 18.97
C VAL A 191 8.45 -9.75 19.59
N ASP A 192 9.73 -9.39 19.60
CA ASP A 192 10.20 -8.05 19.96
C ASP A 192 10.02 -7.06 18.79
N TYR A 193 8.78 -6.63 18.59
CA TYR A 193 8.41 -5.67 17.55
C TYR A 193 9.17 -4.34 17.64
N PRO A 194 9.29 -3.68 18.82
CA PRO A 194 10.05 -2.44 18.92
C PRO A 194 11.50 -2.56 18.42
N THR A 195 12.18 -3.67 18.73
CA THR A 195 13.55 -3.88 18.27
C THR A 195 13.63 -4.27 16.79
N PHE A 196 12.70 -5.07 16.27
CA PHE A 196 12.66 -5.43 14.85
C PHE A 196 12.36 -4.20 13.98
N TYR A 197 11.23 -3.54 14.20
CA TYR A 197 10.84 -2.37 13.40
C TYR A 197 11.74 -1.17 13.63
N GLY A 198 12.27 -0.99 14.85
CA GLY A 198 13.26 0.05 15.12
C GLY A 198 14.53 -0.11 14.28
N ARG A 199 15.09 -1.34 14.19
CA ARG A 199 16.25 -1.62 13.35
C ARG A 199 15.96 -1.42 11.87
N ARG A 200 14.82 -1.94 11.40
CA ARG A 200 14.43 -1.80 9.99
C ARG A 200 14.19 -0.34 9.59
N MET A 201 13.61 0.46 10.48
CA MET A 201 13.45 1.90 10.27
C MET A 201 14.79 2.62 10.20
N GLU A 202 15.73 2.29 11.10
CA GLU A 202 17.09 2.84 11.05
C GLU A 202 17.79 2.47 9.74
N GLU A 203 17.69 1.21 9.30
CA GLU A 203 18.22 0.78 8.00
C GLU A 203 17.60 1.57 6.83
N ILE A 204 16.28 1.71 6.79
CA ILE A 204 15.58 2.49 5.76
C ILE A 204 16.05 3.93 5.75
N CYS A 205 16.12 4.58 6.92
CA CYS A 205 16.60 5.96 7.05
C CYS A 205 18.05 6.16 6.60
N LYS A 206 18.88 5.10 6.59
CA LYS A 206 20.29 5.14 6.17
C LYS A 206 20.53 4.66 4.74
N THR A 207 19.60 3.91 4.14
CA THR A 207 19.83 3.20 2.87
C THR A 207 18.86 3.57 1.75
N ILE A 208 17.72 4.18 2.07
CA ILE A 208 16.74 4.64 1.07
C ILE A 208 16.64 6.16 1.16
N PRO A 209 16.75 6.90 0.03
CA PRO A 209 16.58 8.36 0.04
C PRO A 209 15.24 8.74 0.67
N ALA A 210 15.26 9.52 1.74
CA ALA A 210 14.05 9.94 2.47
C ALA A 210 13.13 10.76 1.55
N LYS A 211 13.71 11.55 0.64
CA LYS A 211 13.01 12.29 -0.43
C LYS A 211 12.44 11.40 -1.55
N ARG A 212 12.59 10.07 -1.46
CA ARG A 212 11.88 9.07 -2.30
C ARG A 212 11.03 8.08 -1.50
N ASN A 213 10.87 8.30 -0.18
CA ASN A 213 10.15 7.43 0.73
C ASN A 213 8.91 8.12 1.34
N HIS A 214 7.78 8.03 0.64
CA HIS A 214 6.48 8.56 1.07
C HIS A 214 5.97 7.94 2.38
N CYS A 215 6.41 6.73 2.70
CA CYS A 215 6.04 6.06 3.94
C CYS A 215 6.72 6.72 5.14
N ILE A 216 8.02 6.97 5.05
CA ILE A 216 8.81 7.61 6.11
C ILE A 216 8.31 9.03 6.37
N GLU A 217 8.01 9.78 5.32
CA GLU A 217 7.42 11.11 5.45
C GLU A 217 6.10 11.06 6.22
N TYR A 218 5.18 10.17 5.85
CA TYR A 218 3.91 10.04 6.54
C TYR A 218 4.05 9.57 7.99
N MET A 219 5.00 8.65 8.26
CA MET A 219 5.28 8.18 9.62
C MET A 219 5.83 9.29 10.52
N LEU A 220 6.75 10.11 10.00
CA LEU A 220 7.39 11.18 10.78
C LEU A 220 6.53 12.43 10.90
N THR A 221 5.66 12.72 9.94
CA THR A 221 4.89 13.97 9.84
C THR A 221 3.39 13.81 10.03
N GLY A 222 2.85 12.59 9.96
CA GLY A 222 1.41 12.35 9.97
C GLY A 222 0.68 12.84 8.71
N GLY A 223 1.41 13.21 7.66
CA GLY A 223 0.87 13.78 6.43
C GLY A 223 1.83 13.66 5.24
N TYR A 224 1.54 14.41 4.18
CA TYR A 224 2.42 14.55 3.03
C TYR A 224 2.72 16.03 2.82
N SER A 225 3.93 16.35 2.39
CA SER A 225 4.37 17.71 2.05
C SER A 225 3.81 18.19 0.71
N GLY A 226 3.31 17.27 -0.13
CA GLY A 226 2.84 17.54 -1.48
C GLY A 226 3.92 17.98 -2.47
N LYS A 227 5.19 18.02 -2.04
CA LYS A 227 6.33 18.51 -2.84
C LYS A 227 7.33 17.40 -3.16
N TYR A 228 7.46 16.45 -2.25
CA TYR A 228 8.32 15.30 -2.35
C TYR A 228 7.46 14.06 -2.10
N ASN A 229 7.86 12.90 -2.63
CA ASN A 229 7.33 11.61 -2.18
C ASN A 229 5.81 11.40 -2.23
N LEU A 230 5.26 11.34 -3.42
CA LEU A 230 3.93 10.76 -3.55
C LEU A 230 4.03 9.28 -3.87
N ARG A 231 2.94 8.54 -3.63
CA ARG A 231 2.84 7.18 -4.14
C ARG A 231 2.97 7.20 -5.65
N ASP A 232 3.48 6.12 -6.23
CA ASP A 232 3.68 6.02 -7.68
C ASP A 232 2.43 6.43 -8.48
N TYR A 233 1.22 6.05 -8.04
CA TYR A 233 -0.03 6.45 -8.70
C TYR A 233 -0.40 7.94 -8.58
N GLN A 234 0.23 8.65 -7.66
CA GLN A 234 0.04 10.06 -7.38
C GLN A 234 1.16 10.93 -7.97
N LEU A 235 2.17 10.34 -8.61
CA LEU A 235 3.26 11.09 -9.25
C LEU A 235 2.79 11.73 -10.57
N LYS A 236 3.25 12.96 -10.85
CA LYS A 236 2.83 13.73 -12.03
C LYS A 236 3.18 13.04 -13.33
N GLU A 237 4.39 12.48 -13.40
CA GLU A 237 4.92 11.73 -14.53
C GLU A 237 4.10 10.47 -14.86
N ASN A 238 3.42 9.91 -13.85
CA ASN A 238 2.61 8.70 -13.98
C ASN A 238 1.13 9.01 -14.25
N PHE A 239 0.67 10.23 -13.94
CA PHE A 239 -0.74 10.59 -13.96
C PHE A 239 -1.40 10.41 -15.34
N GLN A 240 -0.72 10.79 -16.43
CA GLN A 240 -1.28 10.67 -17.77
C GLN A 240 -1.48 9.20 -18.17
N ILE A 241 -0.48 8.34 -17.88
CA ILE A 241 -0.57 6.90 -18.12
C ILE A 241 -1.75 6.31 -17.36
N LEU A 242 -1.92 6.69 -16.09
CA LEU A 242 -3.02 6.20 -15.27
C LEU A 242 -4.37 6.70 -15.77
N LYS A 243 -4.49 7.97 -16.19
CA LYS A 243 -5.71 8.54 -16.75
C LYS A 243 -6.20 7.80 -18.00
N GLU A 244 -5.27 7.31 -18.81
CA GLU A 244 -5.54 6.49 -19.99
C GLU A 244 -5.95 5.05 -19.66
N ARG A 245 -5.43 4.50 -18.55
CA ARG A 245 -5.55 3.07 -18.20
C ARG A 245 -6.49 2.77 -17.04
N VAL A 246 -6.94 3.76 -16.28
CA VAL A 246 -7.75 3.55 -15.05
C VAL A 246 -9.10 2.88 -15.32
N ASN A 247 -9.60 2.94 -16.55
CA ASN A 247 -10.79 2.19 -16.99
C ASN A 247 -10.55 0.68 -17.16
N ARG A 248 -9.31 0.21 -17.03
CA ARG A 248 -8.94 -1.22 -16.98
C ARG A 248 -9.05 -1.81 -15.57
N MET A 249 -9.46 -1.01 -14.59
CA MET A 249 -9.77 -1.49 -13.24
C MET A 249 -11.16 -2.13 -13.19
N GLN A 250 -11.24 -3.31 -12.59
CA GLN A 250 -12.51 -3.93 -12.19
C GLN A 250 -12.56 -4.05 -10.66
N TRP A 251 -13.49 -3.32 -10.04
CA TRP A 251 -13.69 -3.35 -8.60
C TRP A 251 -14.73 -4.40 -8.22
N VAL A 252 -14.35 -5.35 -7.38
CA VAL A 252 -15.22 -6.45 -6.96
C VAL A 252 -15.41 -6.39 -5.45
N GLN A 253 -16.65 -6.43 -5.01
CA GLN A 253 -16.98 -6.62 -3.60
C GLN A 253 -17.10 -8.11 -3.30
N GLY A 254 -16.39 -8.60 -2.30
CA GLY A 254 -16.53 -9.98 -1.84
C GLY A 254 -15.46 -10.37 -0.83
N GLU A 255 -15.73 -11.47 -0.14
CA GLU A 255 -14.73 -12.13 0.70
C GLU A 255 -13.79 -12.97 -0.18
N LEU A 256 -12.50 -12.98 0.13
CA LEU A 256 -11.46 -13.60 -0.69
C LEU A 256 -11.64 -15.11 -0.82
N THR A 257 -11.86 -15.82 0.30
CA THR A 257 -12.03 -17.28 0.30
C THR A 257 -13.29 -17.70 -0.47
N ASP A 258 -14.38 -16.97 -0.33
CA ASP A 258 -15.63 -17.17 -1.06
C ASP A 258 -15.49 -16.90 -2.55
N TRP A 259 -14.86 -15.79 -2.91
CA TRP A 259 -14.70 -15.39 -4.32
C TRP A 259 -13.82 -16.39 -5.07
N LEU A 260 -12.69 -16.75 -4.46
CA LEU A 260 -11.78 -17.75 -5.01
C LEU A 260 -12.42 -19.16 -5.02
N GLY A 261 -13.16 -19.53 -3.97
CA GLY A 261 -13.83 -20.83 -3.85
C GLY A 261 -14.98 -21.03 -4.84
N LYS A 262 -15.67 -19.94 -5.24
CA LYS A 262 -16.73 -19.95 -6.26
C LYS A 262 -16.20 -20.00 -7.69
N TYR A 263 -14.88 -19.88 -7.90
CA TYR A 263 -14.30 -19.98 -9.22
C TYR A 263 -14.51 -21.40 -9.78
N PRO A 264 -15.30 -21.59 -10.86
CA PRO A 264 -15.66 -22.92 -11.32
C PRO A 264 -14.44 -23.68 -11.82
N LEU A 265 -14.28 -24.94 -11.39
CA LEU A 265 -13.21 -25.84 -11.85
C LEU A 265 -13.21 -26.07 -13.38
N SER A 266 -14.35 -25.81 -14.05
CA SER A 266 -14.51 -25.93 -15.49
C SER A 266 -13.98 -24.72 -16.27
N LYS A 267 -13.63 -23.61 -15.62
CA LYS A 267 -13.09 -22.43 -16.28
C LYS A 267 -11.57 -22.52 -16.38
N GLN A 268 -11.04 -22.15 -17.54
CA GLN A 268 -9.59 -22.03 -17.75
C GLN A 268 -9.02 -20.92 -16.87
N PRO A 269 -7.77 -21.06 -16.38
CA PRO A 269 -7.07 -20.00 -15.66
C PRO A 269 -7.15 -18.66 -16.39
N MET A 270 -7.42 -17.58 -15.65
CA MET A 270 -7.77 -16.28 -16.21
C MET A 270 -6.69 -15.22 -16.04
N PHE A 271 -5.82 -15.38 -15.04
CA PHE A 271 -4.90 -14.34 -14.60
C PHE A 271 -3.45 -14.70 -14.88
N ASP A 272 -2.68 -13.73 -15.32
CA ASP A 272 -1.23 -13.81 -15.53
C ASP A 272 -0.48 -13.49 -14.21
N GLY A 273 -1.17 -12.88 -13.24
CA GLY A 273 -0.66 -12.71 -11.89
C GLY A 273 -1.74 -12.56 -10.82
N VAL A 274 -1.47 -13.07 -9.62
CA VAL A 274 -2.37 -13.06 -8.47
C VAL A 274 -1.62 -12.55 -7.22
N CYS A 275 -2.09 -11.45 -6.64
CA CYS A 275 -1.51 -10.83 -5.44
C CYS A 275 -2.54 -10.78 -4.29
N VAL A 276 -2.36 -11.59 -3.26
CA VAL A 276 -3.31 -11.69 -2.11
C VAL A 276 -2.75 -11.10 -0.83
N SER A 277 -2.09 -9.94 -0.97
CA SER A 277 -1.32 -9.29 0.10
C SER A 277 -2.09 -9.08 1.42
N ASN A 278 -1.45 -9.40 2.54
CA ASN A 278 -1.82 -9.12 3.95
C ASN A 278 -3.16 -9.73 4.43
N VAL A 279 -4.04 -10.17 3.53
CA VAL A 279 -5.25 -10.91 3.92
C VAL A 279 -4.90 -12.29 4.47
N THR A 280 -3.81 -12.90 4.00
CA THR A 280 -3.37 -14.25 4.38
C THR A 280 -2.88 -14.37 5.82
N ASP A 281 -2.38 -13.28 6.40
CA ASP A 281 -1.75 -13.28 7.73
C ASP A 281 -2.75 -13.68 8.81
N TRP A 282 -3.97 -13.18 8.66
CA TRP A 282 -5.08 -13.38 9.59
C TRP A 282 -5.81 -14.72 9.42
N LEU A 283 -5.45 -15.50 8.41
CA LEU A 283 -6.10 -16.77 8.13
C LEU A 283 -5.50 -17.90 8.99
N THR A 284 -6.34 -18.89 9.30
CA THR A 284 -5.84 -20.19 9.76
C THR A 284 -4.94 -20.81 8.68
N TYR A 285 -4.06 -21.74 9.05
CA TYR A 285 -3.24 -22.43 8.04
C TYR A 285 -4.08 -23.16 6.99
N GLU A 286 -5.25 -23.68 7.39
CA GLU A 286 -6.18 -24.31 6.46
C GLU A 286 -6.76 -23.32 5.44
N ASN A 287 -7.25 -22.17 5.91
CA ASN A 287 -7.80 -21.13 5.05
C ASN A 287 -6.72 -20.51 4.16
N HIS A 288 -5.53 -20.25 4.70
CA HIS A 288 -4.35 -19.82 3.92
C HIS A 288 -4.06 -20.81 2.79
N ASN A 289 -3.90 -22.10 3.11
CA ASN A 289 -3.62 -23.11 2.09
C ASN A 289 -4.74 -23.21 1.05
N SER A 290 -6.00 -23.02 1.46
CA SER A 290 -7.15 -22.98 0.54
C SER A 290 -7.08 -21.80 -0.43
N VAL A 291 -6.72 -20.60 0.06
CA VAL A 291 -6.51 -19.41 -0.76
C VAL A 291 -5.37 -19.65 -1.76
N ILE A 292 -4.23 -20.16 -1.31
CA ILE A 292 -3.07 -20.40 -2.19
C ILE A 292 -3.37 -21.47 -3.24
N ARG A 293 -4.08 -22.55 -2.89
CA ARG A 293 -4.55 -23.54 -3.87
C ARG A 293 -5.47 -22.93 -4.91
N SER A 294 -6.39 -22.06 -4.49
CA SER A 294 -7.31 -21.39 -5.41
C SER A 294 -6.58 -20.38 -6.30
N ALA A 295 -5.60 -19.65 -5.77
CA ALA A 295 -4.70 -18.79 -6.55
C ALA A 295 -3.97 -19.58 -7.64
N GLY A 296 -3.46 -20.78 -7.31
CA GLY A 296 -2.86 -21.72 -8.27
C GLY A 296 -3.80 -22.16 -9.39
N LYS A 297 -5.09 -22.30 -9.12
CA LYS A 297 -6.09 -22.70 -10.12
C LYS A 297 -6.48 -21.57 -11.08
N ILE A 298 -6.50 -20.34 -10.61
CA ILE A 298 -6.94 -19.19 -11.42
C ILE A 298 -5.79 -18.50 -12.16
N CYS A 299 -4.55 -18.74 -11.73
CA CYS A 299 -3.35 -18.21 -12.34
C CYS A 299 -2.87 -19.15 -13.46
N LYS A 300 -2.57 -18.59 -14.62
CA LYS A 300 -2.12 -19.34 -15.80
C LYS A 300 -0.71 -19.90 -15.58
N PRO A 301 -0.35 -21.01 -16.25
CA PRO A 301 1.04 -21.45 -16.33
C PRO A 301 1.98 -20.32 -16.76
N GLY A 302 3.12 -20.18 -16.08
CA GLY A 302 4.08 -19.08 -16.23
C GLY A 302 3.71 -17.80 -15.46
N GLY A 303 2.48 -17.66 -14.98
CA GLY A 303 2.04 -16.54 -14.16
C GLY A 303 2.59 -16.58 -12.73
N ARG A 304 2.46 -15.47 -12.00
CA ARG A 304 3.02 -15.34 -10.64
C ARG A 304 1.96 -15.21 -9.56
N ILE A 305 2.18 -15.89 -8.43
CA ILE A 305 1.40 -15.75 -7.21
C ILE A 305 2.27 -15.09 -6.15
N VAL A 306 1.74 -14.06 -5.50
CA VAL A 306 2.48 -13.24 -4.54
C VAL A 306 1.63 -12.96 -3.30
N PHE A 307 2.23 -13.07 -2.12
CA PHE A 307 1.64 -12.64 -0.86
C PHE A 307 2.72 -12.22 0.15
N TRP A 308 2.32 -11.36 1.10
CA TRP A 308 3.17 -10.84 2.16
C TRP A 308 2.88 -11.59 3.46
N ASN A 309 3.85 -11.56 4.37
CA ASN A 309 3.63 -11.95 5.76
C ASN A 309 4.11 -10.82 6.68
N LEU A 310 3.30 -10.50 7.69
CA LEU A 310 3.75 -9.72 8.84
C LEU A 310 4.79 -10.50 9.64
N LYS A 311 5.75 -9.78 10.23
CA LYS A 311 6.71 -10.37 11.15
C LYS A 311 6.02 -11.12 12.29
N GLY A 312 6.39 -12.39 12.46
CA GLY A 312 5.85 -13.26 13.51
C GLY A 312 4.63 -14.09 13.08
N MET A 313 4.12 -13.89 11.88
CA MET A 313 3.02 -14.69 11.30
C MET A 313 3.45 -15.42 10.02
N PRO A 314 4.58 -16.16 9.98
CA PRO A 314 5.05 -16.72 8.73
C PRO A 314 4.05 -17.76 8.20
N LYS A 315 3.50 -17.47 7.01
CA LYS A 315 2.82 -18.45 6.17
C LYS A 315 3.75 -18.89 5.05
N ASP A 316 3.64 -20.17 4.70
CA ASP A 316 4.43 -20.79 3.64
C ASP A 316 3.53 -21.32 2.52
N TRP A 317 4.17 -21.73 1.43
CA TRP A 317 3.56 -22.47 0.35
C TRP A 317 3.05 -23.84 0.86
N PRO A 318 1.83 -24.25 0.48
CA PRO A 318 1.37 -25.61 0.74
C PRO A 318 2.35 -26.61 0.11
N ARG A 319 2.90 -27.52 0.93
CA ARG A 319 3.98 -28.44 0.50
C ARG A 319 3.58 -29.27 -0.71
N GLU A 320 2.31 -29.63 -0.80
CA GLU A 320 1.76 -30.42 -1.91
C GLU A 320 1.78 -29.68 -3.26
N MET A 321 1.88 -28.36 -3.27
CA MET A 321 1.92 -27.54 -4.49
C MET A 321 3.33 -27.32 -5.02
N VAL A 322 4.34 -27.39 -4.15
CA VAL A 322 5.73 -27.12 -4.53
C VAL A 322 6.24 -28.20 -5.47
N ASP A 323 6.84 -27.78 -6.59
CA ASP A 323 7.35 -28.61 -7.69
C ASP A 323 6.28 -29.41 -8.46
N SER A 324 5.00 -29.30 -8.08
CA SER A 324 3.87 -29.96 -8.74
C SER A 324 2.93 -28.99 -9.46
N VAL A 325 2.67 -27.82 -8.83
CA VAL A 325 1.79 -26.76 -9.34
C VAL A 325 2.55 -25.43 -9.42
N ILE A 326 3.50 -25.21 -8.51
CA ILE A 326 4.26 -23.97 -8.42
C ILE A 326 5.75 -24.25 -8.28
N LYS A 327 6.55 -23.35 -8.81
CA LYS A 327 7.99 -23.23 -8.54
C LYS A 327 8.23 -22.01 -7.68
N VAL A 328 8.83 -22.21 -6.51
CA VAL A 328 9.15 -21.11 -5.59
C VAL A 328 10.33 -20.30 -6.13
N GLU A 329 10.18 -18.98 -6.18
CA GLU A 329 11.16 -18.05 -6.73
C GLU A 329 12.03 -17.45 -5.61
N HIS A 330 12.78 -18.29 -4.89
CA HIS A 330 13.55 -17.89 -3.69
C HIS A 330 14.44 -16.66 -3.86
N LYS A 331 15.02 -16.48 -5.05
CA LYS A 331 15.84 -15.29 -5.34
C LYS A 331 15.00 -14.01 -5.37
N LEU A 332 13.81 -14.07 -5.98
CA LEU A 332 12.89 -12.93 -6.00
C LEU A 332 12.32 -12.64 -4.62
N GLU A 333 12.01 -13.67 -3.83
CA GLU A 333 11.62 -13.52 -2.43
C GLU A 333 12.70 -12.73 -1.67
N ALA A 334 13.96 -13.18 -1.72
CA ALA A 334 15.07 -12.52 -1.04
C ALA A 334 15.35 -11.09 -1.54
N ASP A 335 15.23 -10.86 -2.85
CA ASP A 335 15.50 -9.56 -3.46
C ASP A 335 14.37 -8.54 -3.21
N SER A 336 13.14 -8.98 -2.87
CA SER A 336 11.98 -8.09 -2.73
C SER A 336 12.18 -7.00 -1.65
N VAL A 337 12.91 -7.32 -0.57
CA VAL A 337 13.16 -6.42 0.55
C VAL A 337 13.92 -5.17 0.13
N LYS A 338 14.74 -5.26 -0.94
CA LYS A 338 15.50 -4.12 -1.48
C LYS A 338 14.59 -3.03 -2.04
N TYR A 339 13.39 -3.39 -2.45
CA TYR A 339 12.42 -2.49 -3.04
C TYR A 339 11.38 -1.99 -2.03
N ASP A 340 11.35 -2.56 -0.82
CA ASP A 340 10.37 -2.22 0.19
C ASP A 340 10.80 -0.97 0.97
N ARG A 341 10.07 0.12 0.75
CA ARG A 341 10.25 1.40 1.47
C ARG A 341 9.60 1.38 2.87
N MET A 342 8.86 0.33 3.21
CA MET A 342 8.24 0.13 4.52
C MET A 342 9.08 -0.77 5.44
N PRO A 343 8.99 -0.57 6.77
CA PRO A 343 9.69 -1.42 7.74
C PRO A 343 8.89 -2.67 8.16
N TRP A 344 7.65 -2.84 7.69
CA TRP A 344 6.66 -3.68 8.38
C TRP A 344 6.75 -5.17 8.08
N TRP A 345 7.42 -5.53 6.99
CA TRP A 345 7.13 -6.79 6.34
C TRP A 345 8.33 -7.71 6.25
N GLU A 346 8.04 -9.02 6.26
CA GLU A 346 8.99 -10.03 5.81
C GLU A 346 9.13 -9.99 4.28
N PRO A 347 10.17 -10.64 3.72
CA PRO A 347 10.29 -10.78 2.27
C PRO A 347 9.01 -11.34 1.65
N LEU A 348 8.70 -10.91 0.43
CA LEU A 348 7.54 -11.38 -0.31
C LEU A 348 7.65 -12.87 -0.56
N ARG A 349 6.54 -13.60 -0.45
CA ARG A 349 6.44 -14.96 -0.98
C ARG A 349 6.11 -14.89 -2.45
N VAL A 350 6.93 -15.52 -3.29
CA VAL A 350 6.82 -15.47 -4.75
C VAL A 350 6.94 -16.86 -5.33
N ALA A 351 5.97 -17.25 -6.16
CA ALA A 351 6.05 -18.49 -6.92
C ALA A 351 5.47 -18.32 -8.33
N THR A 352 6.06 -19.05 -9.28
CA THR A 352 5.56 -19.16 -10.66
C THR A 352 4.74 -20.44 -10.79
N VAL A 353 3.56 -20.34 -11.41
CA VAL A 353 2.73 -21.52 -11.73
C VAL A 353 3.39 -22.31 -12.86
N LEU A 354 3.48 -23.63 -12.69
CA LEU A 354 4.13 -24.56 -13.63
C LEU A 354 3.30 -24.86 -14.87
#